data_AF-A0AAN8GXI3-F1
#
_entry.id   AF-A0AAN8GXI3-F1
#
_cell.length_a   1.000
_cell.length_b   1.000
_cell.length_c   1.000
_cell.angle_alpha   90.00
_cell.angle_beta   90.00
_cell.angle_gamma   90.00
#
_symmetry.space_group_name_H-M   'P 1'
#
loop_
_entity.id
_entity.type
_entity.pdbx_description
1 polymer ?
#
loop_
_entity_poly.entity_id
_entity_poly.type
_entity_poly.pdbx_seq_one_letter_code
_entity_poly.pdbx_strand_id
1 'polypeptide(L)'
;MFLGRFDGQSKLLVRALLCGSSGAHRALEVFHRQQRANPDMSLSNFIETLCQDEVCGPDRTGQPLTVGPLVWLFTALLKKNLLSFINLVYLSLPCPPILHLLKCLCQDPHRTPWMTAMIRQLERNLEVHNEEPLYTPHCGHRLKELSQRLVGSDETGGWAKCFSRQTSECERASGSSELGTQRKRKGIFLALDSDGEDTGQESKRIKVEVCGSESLDDEEKSATTELSDD
;
A
#
# COMPACT_ATOMS: atom_id res chain seq x y z
N MET A 1 -17.44 13.29 7.51
CA MET A 1 -18.91 13.22 7.31
C MET A 1 -19.35 11.87 6.75
N PHE A 2 -18.72 11.36 5.68
CA PHE A 2 -19.12 10.10 5.00
C PHE A 2 -19.06 8.81 5.83
N LEU A 3 -18.19 8.74 6.84
CA LEU A 3 -18.07 7.55 7.69
C LEU A 3 -19.35 7.22 8.47
N GLY A 4 -20.27 8.17 8.65
CA GLY A 4 -21.52 7.94 9.39
C GLY A 4 -22.46 6.90 8.76
N ARG A 5 -22.36 6.68 7.44
CA ARG A 5 -23.19 5.73 6.68
C ARG A 5 -22.82 4.27 6.90
N PHE A 6 -21.57 4.02 7.27
CA PHE A 6 -21.03 2.68 7.43
C PHE A 6 -21.35 2.11 8.81
N ASP A 7 -21.58 0.81 8.89
CA ASP A 7 -21.63 0.10 10.17
C ASP A 7 -20.25 0.05 10.84
N GLY A 8 -20.17 -0.49 12.06
CA GLY A 8 -18.91 -0.53 12.82
C GLY A 8 -17.78 -1.25 12.08
N GLN A 9 -18.08 -2.37 11.42
CA GLN A 9 -17.09 -3.19 10.73
C GLN A 9 -16.63 -2.51 9.43
N SER A 10 -17.56 -1.96 8.65
CA SER A 10 -17.23 -1.22 7.44
C SER A 10 -16.46 0.07 7.73
N LYS A 11 -16.78 0.79 8.82
CA LYS A 11 -16.00 1.96 9.26
C LYS A 11 -14.53 1.61 9.48
N LEU A 12 -14.26 0.43 10.05
CA LEU A 12 -12.89 -0.05 10.27
C LEU A 12 -12.17 -0.33 8.94
N LEU A 13 -12.87 -0.94 7.97
CA LEU A 13 -12.35 -1.16 6.63
C LEU A 13 -12.04 0.15 5.91
N VAL A 14 -12.95 1.14 5.93
CA VAL A 14 -12.70 2.45 5.31
C VAL A 14 -11.49 3.13 5.94
N ARG A 15 -11.36 3.08 7.28
CA ARG A 15 -10.18 3.64 7.97
C ARG A 15 -8.91 2.91 7.56
N ALA A 16 -8.93 1.59 7.44
CA ALA A 16 -7.79 0.81 6.97
C ALA A 16 -7.40 1.19 5.53
N LEU A 17 -8.38 1.34 4.64
CA LEU A 17 -8.17 1.78 3.25
C LEU A 17 -7.60 3.19 3.14
N LEU A 18 -7.87 4.07 4.11
CA LEU A 18 -7.27 5.41 4.19
C LEU A 18 -5.82 5.41 4.68
N CYS A 19 -5.25 4.28 5.12
CA CYS A 19 -3.91 4.19 5.69
C CYS A 19 -2.78 4.20 4.64
N GLY A 20 -2.68 5.28 3.89
CA GLY A 20 -1.56 5.53 2.98
C GLY A 20 -1.42 4.47 1.89
N SER A 21 -0.17 4.18 1.50
CA SER A 21 0.17 3.15 0.50
C SER A 21 -0.09 1.71 0.98
N SER A 22 -0.12 1.49 2.30
CA SER A 22 -0.39 0.17 2.89
C SER A 22 -1.88 -0.16 3.01
N GLY A 23 -2.77 0.77 2.63
CA GLY A 23 -4.19 0.70 2.98
C GLY A 23 -4.90 -0.56 2.49
N ALA A 24 -4.56 -1.06 1.30
CA ALA A 24 -5.13 -2.31 0.77
C ALA A 24 -4.78 -3.54 1.64
N HIS A 25 -3.51 -3.67 2.04
CA HIS A 25 -3.07 -4.78 2.89
C HIS A 25 -3.64 -4.66 4.31
N ARG A 26 -3.70 -3.45 4.86
CA ARG A 26 -4.33 -3.23 6.16
C ARG A 26 -5.83 -3.55 6.14
N ALA A 27 -6.52 -3.22 5.05
CA ALA A 27 -7.91 -3.60 4.87
C ALA A 27 -8.08 -5.13 4.77
N LEU A 28 -7.15 -5.82 4.10
CA LEU A 28 -7.11 -7.28 4.06
C LEU A 28 -6.93 -7.90 5.45
N GLU A 29 -6.01 -7.39 6.26
CA GLU A 29 -5.83 -7.84 7.64
C GLU A 29 -7.09 -7.64 8.48
N VAL A 30 -7.73 -6.47 8.36
CA VAL A 30 -8.99 -6.18 9.05
C VAL A 30 -10.08 -7.14 8.61
N PHE A 31 -10.22 -7.36 7.31
CA PHE A 31 -11.20 -8.29 6.74
C PHE A 31 -10.99 -9.72 7.25
N HIS A 32 -9.76 -10.23 7.23
CA HIS A 32 -9.47 -11.57 7.76
C HIS A 32 -9.72 -11.68 9.26
N ARG A 33 -9.44 -10.62 10.04
CA ARG A 33 -9.78 -10.60 11.47
C ARG A 33 -11.29 -10.62 11.68
N GLN A 34 -12.05 -9.89 10.86
CA GLN A 34 -13.51 -9.89 10.89
C GLN A 34 -14.08 -11.26 10.52
N GLN A 35 -13.55 -11.92 9.48
CA GLN A 35 -13.94 -13.28 9.10
C GLN A 35 -13.62 -14.33 10.18
N ARG A 36 -12.48 -14.20 10.88
CA ARG A 36 -12.16 -15.10 12.00
C ARG A 36 -13.13 -14.95 13.17
N ALA A 37 -13.62 -13.74 13.40
CA ALA A 37 -14.61 -13.47 14.45
C ALA A 37 -16.03 -13.83 14.01
N ASN A 38 -16.34 -13.71 12.72
CA ASN A 38 -17.63 -14.04 12.12
C ASN A 38 -17.41 -14.59 10.69
N PRO A 39 -17.44 -15.92 10.50
CA PRO A 39 -17.23 -16.54 9.18
C PRO A 39 -18.27 -16.13 8.12
N ASP A 40 -19.47 -15.76 8.54
CA ASP A 40 -20.57 -15.35 7.66
C ASP A 40 -20.47 -13.85 7.26
N MET A 41 -19.40 -13.17 7.68
CA MET A 41 -19.17 -11.77 7.35
C MET A 41 -18.98 -11.60 5.84
N SER A 42 -19.85 -10.77 5.25
CA SER A 42 -19.83 -10.44 3.82
C SER A 42 -19.47 -8.97 3.60
N LEU A 43 -18.74 -8.69 2.51
CA LEU A 43 -18.48 -7.33 2.05
C LEU A 43 -19.64 -6.75 1.20
N SER A 44 -20.74 -7.47 0.97
CA SER A 44 -21.87 -6.95 0.18
C SER A 44 -22.38 -5.62 0.72
N ASN A 45 -22.69 -5.54 2.02
CA ASN A 45 -23.22 -4.31 2.63
C ASN A 45 -22.21 -3.15 2.55
N PHE A 46 -20.93 -3.45 2.71
CA PHE A 46 -19.86 -2.47 2.57
C PHE A 46 -19.81 -1.89 1.14
N ILE A 47 -19.85 -2.77 0.14
CA ILE A 47 -19.83 -2.40 -1.27
C ILE A 47 -21.10 -1.65 -1.67
N GLU A 48 -22.27 -2.12 -1.25
CA GLU A 48 -23.54 -1.46 -1.50
C GLU A 48 -23.57 -0.05 -0.90
N THR A 49 -23.06 0.12 0.33
CA THR A 49 -22.94 1.45 0.95
C THR A 49 -22.04 2.38 0.14
N LEU A 50 -20.94 1.87 -0.44
CA LEU A 50 -20.08 2.65 -1.34
C LEU A 50 -20.78 3.06 -2.64
N CYS A 51 -21.73 2.27 -3.12
CA CYS A 51 -22.48 2.53 -4.34
C CYS A 51 -23.74 3.38 -4.13
N GLN A 52 -24.08 3.75 -2.89
CA GLN A 52 -25.25 4.58 -2.60
C GLN A 52 -25.10 5.98 -3.20
N ASP A 53 -26.20 6.50 -3.71
CA ASP A 53 -26.28 7.85 -4.26
C ASP A 53 -26.07 8.91 -3.18
N GLU A 54 -25.15 9.82 -3.44
CA GLU A 54 -24.85 10.98 -2.61
C GLU A 54 -24.74 12.23 -3.48
N VAL A 55 -25.03 13.38 -2.87
CA VAL A 55 -24.95 14.66 -3.56
C VAL A 55 -23.47 14.98 -3.83
N CYS A 56 -23.11 14.99 -5.10
CA CYS A 56 -21.79 15.29 -5.64
C CYS A 56 -21.80 16.71 -6.25
N GLY A 57 -20.77 17.51 -5.99
CA GLY A 57 -20.64 18.83 -6.62
C GLY A 57 -19.96 19.86 -5.72
N PRO A 58 -19.41 20.93 -6.32
CA PRO A 58 -18.88 22.03 -5.54
C PRO A 58 -20.03 22.74 -4.81
N ASP A 59 -19.84 23.01 -3.52
CA ASP A 59 -20.72 23.82 -2.66
C ASP A 59 -20.64 25.32 -3.01
N ARG A 60 -20.46 25.62 -4.30
CA ARG A 60 -20.31 26.98 -4.83
C ARG A 60 -21.57 27.32 -5.61
N THR A 61 -22.21 28.40 -5.17
CA THR A 61 -23.43 28.97 -5.76
C THR A 61 -23.33 29.04 -7.28
N GLY A 62 -24.23 28.33 -7.97
CA GLY A 62 -24.44 28.44 -9.42
C GLY A 62 -24.14 27.18 -10.25
N GLN A 63 -23.58 26.12 -9.66
CA GLN A 63 -23.32 24.87 -10.39
C GLN A 63 -24.38 23.80 -10.01
N PRO A 64 -24.94 23.07 -10.99
CA PRO A 64 -25.95 22.05 -10.71
C PRO A 64 -25.36 20.96 -9.82
N LEU A 65 -26.04 20.66 -8.70
CA LEU A 65 -25.73 19.52 -7.85
C LEU A 65 -25.95 18.26 -8.68
N THR A 66 -24.90 17.43 -8.79
CA THR A 66 -25.03 16.11 -9.41
C THR A 66 -25.26 15.08 -8.32
N VAL A 67 -25.97 14.02 -8.63
CA VAL A 67 -26.11 12.87 -7.73
C VAL A 67 -25.20 11.78 -8.27
N GLY A 68 -24.37 11.21 -7.40
CA GLY A 68 -23.43 10.17 -7.78
C GLY A 68 -23.08 9.26 -6.62
N PRO A 69 -22.57 8.05 -6.90
CA PRO A 69 -22.15 7.09 -5.90
C PRO A 69 -21.19 7.68 -4.86
N LEU A 70 -21.38 7.31 -3.59
CA LEU A 70 -20.55 7.71 -2.46
C LEU A 70 -19.06 7.44 -2.71
N VAL A 71 -18.73 6.35 -3.42
CA VAL A 71 -17.36 5.99 -3.79
C VAL A 71 -16.65 7.13 -4.55
N TRP A 72 -17.36 7.96 -5.32
CA TRP A 72 -16.79 9.08 -6.07
C TRP A 72 -16.26 10.19 -5.17
N LEU A 73 -16.85 10.38 -3.99
CA LEU A 73 -16.48 11.42 -3.04
C LEU A 73 -15.17 11.13 -2.30
N PHE A 74 -14.69 9.89 -2.35
CA PHE A 74 -13.43 9.53 -1.73
C PHE A 74 -12.21 9.93 -2.58
N THR A 75 -11.07 10.05 -1.90
CA THR A 75 -9.79 10.39 -2.55
C THR A 75 -9.37 9.32 -3.56
N ALA A 76 -8.59 9.73 -4.57
CA ALA A 76 -8.02 8.81 -5.54
C ALA A 76 -7.18 7.70 -4.87
N LEU A 77 -6.52 8.00 -3.75
CA LEU A 77 -5.77 7.01 -2.99
C LEU A 77 -6.67 5.93 -2.40
N LEU A 78 -7.80 6.31 -1.78
CA LEU A 78 -8.75 5.33 -1.26
C LEU A 78 -9.30 4.45 -2.39
N LYS A 79 -9.69 5.04 -3.52
CA LYS A 79 -10.20 4.29 -4.69
C LYS A 79 -9.16 3.27 -5.18
N LYS A 80 -7.88 3.66 -5.21
CA LYS A 80 -6.78 2.74 -5.54
C LYS A 80 -6.67 1.60 -4.55
N ASN A 81 -6.61 1.92 -3.26
CA ASN A 81 -6.52 0.90 -2.20
C ASN A 81 -7.73 -0.03 -2.19
N LEU A 82 -8.93 0.49 -2.47
CA LEU A 82 -10.16 -0.27 -2.59
C LEU A 82 -10.08 -1.27 -3.75
N LEU A 83 -9.72 -0.82 -4.95
CA LEU A 83 -9.57 -1.71 -6.11
C LEU A 83 -8.50 -2.79 -5.87
N SER A 84 -7.36 -2.41 -5.27
CA SER A 84 -6.33 -3.37 -4.88
C SER A 84 -6.82 -4.37 -3.83
N PHE A 85 -7.55 -3.91 -2.82
CA PHE A 85 -8.15 -4.78 -1.80
C PHE A 85 -9.15 -5.76 -2.41
N ILE A 86 -10.10 -5.28 -3.23
CA ILE A 86 -11.06 -6.14 -3.93
C ILE A 86 -10.34 -7.19 -4.79
N ASN A 87 -9.26 -6.82 -5.48
CA ASN A 87 -8.44 -7.78 -6.23
C ASN A 87 -7.77 -8.85 -5.37
N LEU A 88 -7.58 -8.63 -4.07
CA LEU A 88 -7.05 -9.64 -3.16
C LEU A 88 -8.14 -10.58 -2.63
N VAL A 89 -9.40 -10.13 -2.59
CA VAL A 89 -10.51 -10.88 -1.96
C VAL A 89 -11.60 -11.33 -2.93
N TYR A 90 -11.53 -11.00 -4.22
CA TYR A 90 -12.63 -11.21 -5.18
C TYR A 90 -13.12 -12.67 -5.26
N LEU A 91 -12.23 -13.65 -5.08
CA LEU A 91 -12.59 -15.07 -5.08
C LEU A 91 -13.53 -15.47 -3.94
N SER A 92 -13.58 -14.68 -2.87
CA SER A 92 -14.42 -14.92 -1.69
C SER A 92 -15.70 -14.09 -1.68
N LEU A 93 -15.96 -13.32 -2.73
CA LEU A 93 -17.04 -12.33 -2.77
C LEU A 93 -18.11 -12.67 -3.81
N PRO A 94 -19.38 -12.32 -3.53
CA PRO A 94 -20.43 -12.43 -4.53
C PRO A 94 -20.12 -11.47 -5.69
N CYS A 95 -20.23 -11.98 -6.92
CA CYS A 95 -19.98 -11.19 -8.14
C CYS A 95 -20.87 -9.94 -8.30
N PRO A 96 -22.19 -9.97 -8.00
CA PRO A 96 -23.07 -8.83 -8.34
C PRO A 96 -22.70 -7.50 -7.64
N PRO A 97 -22.44 -7.44 -6.32
CA PRO A 97 -22.00 -6.20 -5.68
C PRO A 97 -20.69 -5.67 -6.23
N ILE A 98 -19.73 -6.55 -6.55
CA ILE A 98 -18.45 -6.13 -7.14
C ILE A 98 -18.68 -5.49 -8.50
N LEU A 99 -19.47 -6.12 -9.37
CA LEU A 99 -19.77 -5.56 -10.70
C LEU A 99 -20.48 -4.21 -10.60
N HIS A 100 -21.39 -4.05 -9.64
CA HIS A 100 -22.02 -2.77 -9.38
C HIS A 100 -20.99 -1.69 -9.00
N LEU A 101 -20.06 -2.01 -8.08
CA LEU A 101 -18.97 -1.11 -7.70
C LEU A 101 -18.07 -0.73 -8.87
N LEU A 102 -17.69 -1.70 -9.70
CA LEU A 102 -16.87 -1.47 -10.89
C LEU A 102 -17.59 -0.55 -11.88
N LYS A 103 -18.90 -0.74 -12.07
CA LYS A 103 -19.73 0.15 -12.90
C LYS A 103 -19.79 1.58 -12.34
N CYS A 104 -19.98 1.74 -11.04
CA CYS A 104 -19.92 3.05 -10.38
C CYS A 104 -18.56 3.71 -10.62
N LEU A 105 -17.45 3.02 -10.35
CA LEU A 105 -16.10 3.55 -10.55
C LEU A 105 -15.78 3.83 -12.04
N CYS A 106 -16.40 3.11 -12.97
CA CYS A 106 -16.27 3.36 -14.40
C CYS A 106 -16.89 4.69 -14.85
N GLN A 107 -17.89 5.18 -14.13
CA GLN A 107 -18.59 6.43 -14.39
C GLN A 107 -17.98 7.63 -13.64
N ASP A 108 -16.97 7.40 -12.79
CA ASP A 108 -16.31 8.44 -12.01
C ASP A 108 -15.61 9.47 -12.93
N PRO A 109 -15.94 10.78 -12.83
CA PRO A 109 -15.31 11.83 -13.65
C PRO A 109 -13.81 11.99 -13.38
N HIS A 110 -13.32 11.55 -12.21
CA HIS A 110 -11.92 11.66 -11.81
C HIS A 110 -11.15 10.34 -11.94
N ARG A 111 -11.68 9.38 -12.73
CA ARG A 111 -11.05 8.07 -12.95
C ARG A 111 -9.66 8.22 -13.59
N THR A 112 -8.67 7.61 -12.95
CA THR A 112 -7.28 7.57 -13.47
C THR A 112 -7.06 6.40 -14.43
N PRO A 113 -6.06 6.46 -15.35
CA PRO A 113 -5.75 5.34 -16.25
C PRO A 113 -5.46 4.02 -15.53
N TRP A 114 -4.81 4.09 -14.36
CA TRP A 114 -4.56 2.92 -13.51
C TRP A 114 -5.87 2.29 -13.01
N MET A 115 -6.84 3.12 -12.60
CA MET A 115 -8.16 2.61 -12.16
C MET A 115 -8.87 1.94 -13.33
N THR A 116 -8.84 2.52 -14.53
CA THR A 116 -9.42 1.90 -15.73
C THR A 116 -8.81 0.53 -16.01
N ALA A 117 -7.49 0.41 -15.94
CA ALA A 117 -6.80 -0.88 -16.16
C ALA A 117 -7.18 -1.91 -15.08
N MET A 118 -7.20 -1.51 -13.81
CA MET A 118 -7.58 -2.40 -12.70
C MET A 118 -9.04 -2.83 -12.75
N ILE A 119 -9.97 -1.93 -13.11
CA ILE A 119 -11.38 -2.28 -13.28
C ILE A 119 -11.52 -3.32 -14.39
N ARG A 120 -10.89 -3.11 -15.55
CA ARG A 120 -10.90 -4.09 -16.66
C ARG A 120 -10.27 -5.43 -16.26
N GLN A 121 -9.21 -5.43 -15.46
CA GLN A 121 -8.61 -6.67 -14.95
C GLN A 121 -9.59 -7.41 -14.03
N LEU A 122 -10.29 -6.69 -13.14
CA LEU A 122 -11.28 -7.29 -12.26
C LEU A 122 -12.49 -7.83 -13.03
N GLU A 123 -12.97 -7.12 -14.05
CA GLU A 123 -14.05 -7.59 -14.93
C GLU A 123 -13.67 -8.90 -15.67
N ARG A 124 -12.41 -9.05 -16.08
CA ARG A 124 -11.87 -10.31 -16.65
C ARG A 124 -11.80 -11.44 -15.64
N ASN A 125 -11.32 -11.13 -14.43
CA ASN A 125 -11.21 -12.11 -13.35
C ASN A 125 -12.60 -12.64 -12.93
N LEU A 126 -13.64 -11.84 -13.13
CA LEU A 126 -15.04 -12.20 -12.92
C LEU A 126 -15.70 -12.78 -14.18
N GLU A 127 -14.93 -13.07 -15.23
CA GLU A 127 -15.37 -13.63 -16.52
C GLU A 127 -16.44 -12.83 -17.27
N VAL A 128 -16.56 -11.53 -16.98
CA VAL A 128 -17.59 -10.67 -17.59
C VAL A 128 -17.17 -10.19 -18.97
N HIS A 129 -15.89 -9.95 -19.20
CA HIS A 129 -15.36 -9.45 -20.48
C HIS A 129 -13.97 -10.01 -20.78
N ASN A 130 -13.88 -11.07 -21.58
CA ASN A 130 -12.63 -11.79 -21.84
C ASN A 130 -11.95 -11.49 -23.20
N GLU A 131 -12.50 -10.62 -24.04
CA GLU A 131 -12.11 -10.64 -25.45
C GLU A 131 -10.96 -9.72 -25.85
N GLU A 132 -10.76 -8.58 -25.19
CA GLU A 132 -9.66 -7.66 -25.56
C GLU A 132 -8.41 -7.87 -24.70
N PRO A 133 -7.19 -7.58 -25.15
CA PRO A 133 -6.01 -7.52 -24.29
C PRO A 133 -5.99 -6.25 -23.41
N LEU A 134 -5.41 -6.29 -22.19
CA LEU A 134 -5.29 -5.11 -21.31
C LEU A 134 -4.25 -4.11 -21.79
N TYR A 135 -3.38 -4.56 -22.69
CA TYR A 135 -2.29 -3.77 -23.24
C TYR A 135 -2.61 -3.42 -24.71
N THR A 136 -2.12 -2.27 -25.15
CA THR A 136 -2.20 -1.89 -26.56
C THR A 136 -1.34 -2.83 -27.42
N PRO A 137 -1.66 -3.06 -28.71
CA PRO A 137 -0.83 -3.89 -29.58
C PRO A 137 0.66 -3.49 -29.57
N HIS A 138 0.93 -2.18 -29.50
CA HIS A 138 2.28 -1.65 -29.37
C HIS A 138 2.96 -2.06 -28.05
N CYS A 139 2.25 -1.98 -26.92
CA CYS A 139 2.74 -2.47 -25.64
C CYS A 139 2.99 -3.98 -25.67
N GLY A 140 2.12 -4.75 -26.33
CA GLY A 140 2.31 -6.18 -26.54
C GLY A 140 3.56 -6.52 -27.35
N HIS A 141 3.81 -5.79 -28.44
CA HIS A 141 5.04 -5.92 -29.23
C HIS A 141 6.28 -5.62 -28.39
N ARG A 142 6.26 -4.52 -27.62
CA ARG A 142 7.38 -4.16 -26.73
C ARG A 142 7.62 -5.20 -25.64
N LEU A 143 6.56 -5.73 -25.03
CA LEU A 143 6.67 -6.80 -24.03
C LEU A 143 7.27 -8.07 -24.63
N LYS A 144 6.89 -8.43 -25.86
CA LYS A 144 7.46 -9.57 -26.59
C LYS A 144 8.95 -9.34 -26.94
N GLU A 145 9.30 -8.14 -27.37
CA GLU A 145 10.70 -7.77 -27.62
C GLU A 145 11.55 -7.82 -26.34
N LEU A 146 11.01 -7.31 -25.24
CA LEU A 146 11.66 -7.36 -23.93
C LEU A 146 11.83 -8.81 -23.44
N SER A 147 10.79 -9.64 -23.54
CA SER A 147 10.88 -11.06 -23.11
C SER A 147 11.88 -11.85 -23.93
N GLN A 148 11.97 -11.62 -25.24
CA GLN A 148 12.99 -12.24 -26.09
C GLN A 148 14.41 -11.82 -25.71
N ARG A 149 14.61 -10.55 -25.33
CA ARG A 149 15.91 -10.05 -24.83
C ARG A 149 16.32 -10.67 -23.50
N LEU A 150 15.33 -10.97 -22.65
CA LEU A 150 15.54 -11.63 -21.36
C LEU A 150 15.97 -13.10 -21.53
N VAL A 151 15.33 -13.83 -22.46
CA VAL A 151 15.65 -15.25 -22.70
C VAL A 151 17.02 -15.46 -23.38
N GLY A 152 17.56 -14.44 -24.05
CA GLY A 152 18.87 -14.49 -24.71
C GLY A 152 20.05 -13.91 -23.93
N SER A 153 19.84 -13.45 -22.69
CA SER A 153 20.89 -12.81 -21.87
C SER A 153 21.41 -13.76 -20.79
N ASP A 154 22.35 -14.62 -21.16
CA ASP A 154 23.09 -15.48 -20.22
C ASP A 154 24.12 -14.69 -19.37
N GLU A 155 24.24 -13.38 -19.63
CA GLU A 155 25.05 -12.44 -18.86
C GLU A 155 24.23 -11.84 -17.71
N THR A 156 24.88 -11.71 -16.55
CA THR A 156 24.34 -11.37 -15.20
C THR A 156 23.66 -9.99 -15.08
N GLY A 157 23.30 -9.33 -16.19
CA GLY A 157 22.64 -8.02 -16.26
C GLY A 157 21.16 -8.04 -16.71
N GLY A 158 20.53 -9.22 -16.74
CA GLY A 158 19.28 -9.58 -17.47
C GLY A 158 18.09 -8.61 -17.47
N TRP A 159 17.94 -7.69 -16.52
CA TRP A 159 16.87 -6.68 -16.52
C TRP A 159 17.36 -5.24 -16.71
N ALA A 160 18.56 -4.90 -16.23
CA ALA A 160 19.06 -3.54 -16.24
C ALA A 160 19.27 -3.02 -17.69
N LYS A 161 19.75 -3.88 -18.58
CA LYS A 161 20.00 -3.57 -20.00
C LYS A 161 18.72 -3.35 -20.82
N CYS A 162 17.61 -3.96 -20.38
CA CYS A 162 16.31 -3.87 -21.06
C CYS A 162 15.64 -2.50 -20.87
N PHE A 163 15.94 -1.80 -19.77
CA PHE A 163 15.38 -0.48 -19.46
C PHE A 163 16.37 0.67 -19.69
N SER A 164 17.66 0.40 -19.85
CA SER A 164 18.71 1.42 -20.05
C SER A 164 18.77 2.03 -21.46
N ARG A 165 17.99 1.53 -22.42
CA ARG A 165 18.02 2.01 -23.82
C ARG A 165 17.20 3.27 -24.08
N GLN A 166 16.30 3.66 -23.17
CA GLN A 166 15.52 4.90 -23.33
C GLN A 166 16.32 6.19 -23.03
N THR A 167 17.46 6.10 -22.36
CA THR A 167 18.34 7.25 -22.13
C THR A 167 19.18 7.62 -23.36
N SER A 168 19.47 6.67 -24.26
CA SER A 168 20.38 6.90 -25.39
C SER A 168 19.75 7.51 -26.65
N GLU A 169 18.42 7.61 -26.73
CA GLU A 169 17.72 8.19 -27.90
C GLU A 169 17.27 9.65 -27.70
N CYS A 170 17.21 10.14 -26.45
CA CYS A 170 16.97 11.56 -26.17
C CYS A 170 18.24 12.44 -26.25
N GLU A 171 19.43 11.86 -26.17
CA GLU A 171 20.70 12.62 -26.22
C GLU A 171 21.09 13.06 -27.63
N ARG A 172 20.40 12.60 -28.69
CA ARG A 172 20.68 13.03 -30.07
C ARG A 172 19.92 14.29 -30.50
N ALA A 173 19.12 14.90 -29.61
CA ALA A 173 18.35 16.11 -29.91
C ALA A 173 18.74 17.33 -29.06
N SER A 174 19.81 17.28 -28.27
CA SER A 174 20.29 18.46 -27.53
C SER A 174 21.80 18.43 -27.41
N GLY A 175 22.46 19.03 -28.40
CA GLY A 175 23.83 19.47 -28.23
C GLY A 175 23.86 20.63 -27.24
N SER A 176 24.36 20.37 -26.03
CA SER A 176 25.15 21.33 -25.27
C SER A 176 25.81 20.61 -24.10
N SER A 177 27.14 20.56 -24.15
CA SER A 177 28.03 20.18 -23.05
C SER A 177 27.72 20.97 -21.79
N GLU A 178 27.69 20.31 -20.63
CA GLU A 178 28.40 20.77 -19.42
C GLU A 178 28.48 19.64 -18.38
N LEU A 179 29.73 19.31 -18.00
CA LEU A 179 30.10 18.31 -17.01
C LEU A 179 29.58 18.71 -15.61
N GLY A 180 28.57 18.00 -15.10
CA GLY A 180 28.14 18.08 -13.71
C GLY A 180 28.64 16.89 -12.90
N THR A 181 29.60 17.11 -12.00
CA THR A 181 30.19 16.10 -11.11
C THR A 181 29.15 15.38 -10.25
N GLN A 182 29.04 14.06 -10.44
CA GLN A 182 28.20 13.15 -9.64
C GLN A 182 28.78 12.99 -8.22
N ARG A 183 28.16 13.63 -7.22
CA ARG A 183 28.44 13.36 -5.80
C ARG A 183 27.72 12.08 -5.37
N LYS A 184 28.48 10.99 -5.26
CA LYS A 184 28.09 9.68 -4.72
C LYS A 184 27.43 9.85 -3.33
N ARG A 185 26.13 9.55 -3.22
CA ARG A 185 25.45 9.43 -1.91
C ARG A 185 25.76 8.04 -1.33
N LYS A 186 26.26 8.02 -0.10
CA LYS A 186 26.58 6.83 0.69
C LYS A 186 25.28 6.21 1.19
N GLY A 187 24.90 5.05 0.65
CA GLY A 187 23.80 4.24 1.18
C GLY A 187 24.21 3.63 2.52
N ILE A 188 23.39 3.85 3.54
CA ILE A 188 23.53 3.17 4.83
C ILE A 188 22.87 1.81 4.67
N PHE A 189 23.70 0.77 4.63
CA PHE A 189 23.28 -0.62 4.68
C PHE A 189 23.04 -0.98 6.15
N LEU A 190 21.77 -1.17 6.54
CA LEU A 190 21.45 -1.84 7.79
C LEU A 190 21.43 -3.34 7.49
N ALA A 191 22.55 -4.00 7.75
CA ALA A 191 22.61 -5.45 7.84
C ALA A 191 21.87 -5.87 9.11
N LEU A 192 20.74 -6.54 8.93
CA LEU A 192 20.07 -7.29 9.98
C LEU A 192 20.71 -8.68 9.98
N ASP A 193 21.79 -8.86 10.72
CA ASP A 193 22.41 -10.18 10.86
C ASP A 193 21.67 -10.98 11.94
N SER A 194 21.07 -12.06 11.44
CA SER A 194 20.40 -13.12 12.17
C SER A 194 21.43 -14.13 12.66
N ASP A 195 21.44 -14.32 13.98
CA ASP A 195 21.73 -15.52 14.78
C ASP A 195 22.77 -16.54 14.28
N GLY A 196 23.83 -16.71 15.07
CA GLY A 196 24.84 -17.74 14.91
C GLY A 196 25.70 -17.86 16.17
N GLU A 197 25.50 -18.94 16.92
CA GLU A 197 26.22 -19.34 18.13
C GLU A 197 27.73 -19.60 17.93
N ASP A 198 28.44 -19.42 19.04
CA ASP A 198 29.65 -20.12 19.51
C ASP A 198 31.01 -19.90 18.80
N THR A 199 31.90 -19.20 19.51
CA THR A 199 33.20 -19.67 20.02
C THR A 199 34.17 -18.49 20.15
N GLY A 200 34.80 -18.41 21.32
CA GLY A 200 35.46 -17.19 21.79
C GLY A 200 36.75 -16.77 21.08
N GLN A 201 37.11 -15.51 21.29
CA GLN A 201 38.50 -15.16 21.56
C GLN A 201 38.64 -13.82 22.27
N GLU A 202 39.58 -13.85 23.20
CA GLU A 202 39.95 -12.89 24.23
C GLU A 202 40.67 -11.65 23.69
N SER A 203 40.41 -10.47 24.26
CA SER A 203 41.35 -9.35 24.24
C SER A 203 41.22 -8.45 25.46
N LYS A 204 41.96 -8.86 26.50
CA LYS A 204 42.84 -8.10 27.41
C LYS A 204 42.34 -6.76 27.99
N ARG A 205 42.10 -6.82 29.30
CA ARG A 205 42.03 -5.72 30.29
C ARG A 205 43.22 -4.75 30.18
N ILE A 206 42.95 -3.46 30.35
CA ILE A 206 43.87 -2.50 31.00
C ILE A 206 43.18 -1.96 32.25
N LYS A 207 43.95 -1.94 33.34
CA LYS A 207 43.57 -1.70 34.73
C LYS A 207 43.95 -0.26 35.15
N VAL A 208 42.94 0.49 35.59
CA VAL A 208 42.84 1.32 36.82
C VAL A 208 44.03 2.18 37.29
N GLU A 209 43.73 3.46 37.61
CA GLU A 209 44.29 4.24 38.73
C GLU A 209 43.19 5.21 39.25
N VAL A 210 42.39 4.85 40.27
CA VAL A 210 42.40 5.20 41.72
C VAL A 210 42.95 6.59 42.12
N CYS A 211 42.04 7.44 42.63
CA CYS A 211 42.12 8.16 43.92
C CYS A 211 40.70 8.74 44.17
N GLY A 212 39.96 8.53 45.26
CA GLY A 212 40.32 8.14 46.62
C GLY A 212 39.71 9.18 47.58
N SER A 213 38.53 8.93 48.11
CA SER A 213 38.18 9.18 49.52
C SER A 213 36.76 8.68 49.81
N GLU A 214 36.74 7.83 50.83
CA GLU A 214 35.59 7.31 51.59
C GLU A 214 34.76 8.48 52.14
N SER A 215 33.51 8.34 52.58
CA SER A 215 33.15 7.43 53.65
C SER A 215 31.65 7.48 53.98
N LEU A 216 31.11 6.27 54.19
CA LEU A 216 30.16 5.87 55.24
C LEU A 216 28.65 5.98 55.00
N ASP A 217 28.08 4.79 55.16
CA ASP A 217 26.70 4.37 55.28
C ASP A 217 25.94 5.10 56.39
N ASP A 218 24.61 5.12 56.30
CA ASP A 218 23.78 4.68 57.42
C ASP A 218 22.36 4.29 57.00
N GLU A 219 21.83 3.40 57.81
CA GLU A 219 20.72 2.48 57.66
C GLU A 219 19.34 3.11 58.00
N GLU A 220 18.28 2.36 57.72
CA GLU A 220 17.16 2.12 58.66
C GLU A 220 15.73 2.70 58.38
N LYS A 221 14.81 1.74 58.13
CA LYS A 221 13.37 1.57 58.52
C LYS A 221 12.32 2.64 58.16
N SER A 222 11.28 2.23 57.41
CA SER A 222 10.00 1.62 57.86
C SER A 222 8.97 2.62 58.40
N ALA A 223 7.87 2.78 57.66
CA ALA A 223 6.54 2.96 58.23
C ALA A 223 5.47 2.47 57.22
N THR A 224 4.83 1.37 57.59
CA THR A 224 3.43 1.00 57.28
C THR A 224 2.50 2.22 57.34
N THR A 225 1.39 2.30 56.59
CA THR A 225 0.11 1.67 56.97
C THR A 225 -0.85 1.68 55.77
N GLU A 226 -1.45 0.52 55.48
CA GLU A 226 -2.62 0.36 54.61
C GLU A 226 -3.95 0.65 55.34
N LEU A 227 -4.96 1.01 54.56
CA LEU A 227 -6.42 0.76 54.67
C LEU A 227 -7.06 0.31 56.01
N SER A 228 -8.23 0.89 56.35
CA SER A 228 -9.60 0.27 56.30
C SER A 228 -10.60 0.89 57.29
N ASP A 229 -11.86 1.03 56.85
CA ASP A 229 -13.16 1.06 57.58
C ASP A 229 -13.34 2.07 58.75
N ASP A 230 -14.29 3.01 58.74
CA ASP A 230 -15.77 2.94 58.64
C ASP A 230 -16.34 4.33 58.26
#